data_AF-A0A3M2GG13-F1
#
_entry.id   AF-A0A3M2GG13-F1
#
_cell.length_a   1.000
_cell.length_b   1.000
_cell.length_c   1.000
_cell.angle_alpha   90.00
_cell.angle_beta   90.00
_cell.angle_gamma   90.00
#
_symmetry.space_group_name_H-M   'P 1'
#
loop_
_entity.id
_entity.type
_entity.pdbx_description
1 polymer ?
#
loop_
_entity_poly.entity_id
_entity_poly.type
_entity_poly.pdbx_seq_one_letter_code
_entity_poly.pdbx_strand_id
1 'polypeptide(L)' 'MSTFMGELLGTMILILLGDGVVANVVLSKNKGEGGGGGGAWIVITTGWGLAVAMAVYATGWV' A
#
# COMPACT_ATOMS: atom_id res chain seq x y z
N MET A 1 17.39 -15.13 3.36
CA MET A 1 17.11 -14.09 4.36
C MET A 1 16.60 -14.77 5.61
N SER A 2 16.82 -14.23 6.81
CA SER A 2 16.12 -14.78 7.99
C SER A 2 14.62 -14.52 7.83
N THR A 3 13.76 -15.40 8.35
CA THR A 3 12.29 -15.21 8.34
C THR A 3 11.92 -13.82 8.89
N PHE A 4 12.61 -13.37 9.94
CA PHE A 4 12.47 -12.01 10.47
C PHE A 4 12.74 -10.91 9.44
N MET A 5 13.79 -11.05 8.63
CA MET A 5 14.12 -10.06 7.60
C MET A 5 13.08 -10.08 6.46
N GLY A 6 12.51 -11.25 6.15
CA GLY A 6 11.40 -11.40 5.20
C GLY A 6 10.16 -10.65 5.68
N GLU A 7 9.76 -10.83 6.94
CA GLU A 7 8.62 -10.14 7.56
C GLU A 7 8.85 -8.62 7.65
N LEU A 8 10.05 -8.20 8.05
CA LEU A 8 10.41 -6.78 8.15
C LEU A 8 10.28 -6.08 6.78
N LEU A 9 10.87 -6.66 5.74
CA LEU A 9 10.86 -6.09 4.40
C LEU A 9 9.46 -6.17 3.76
N GLY A 10 8.74 -7.28 3.96
CA GLY A 10 7.37 -7.43 3.47
C GLY A 10 6.44 -6.38 4.07
N THR A 11 6.52 -6.20 5.40
CA THR A 11 5.73 -5.18 6.10
C THR A 11 6.12 -3.76 5.68
N MET A 12 7.42 -3.50 5.49
CA MET A 12 7.90 -2.20 5.00
C MET A 12 7.30 -1.87 3.62
N ILE A 13 7.28 -2.83 2.69
CA ILE A 13 6.69 -2.65 1.35
C ILE A 13 5.18 -2.41 1.47
N LEU A 14 4.48 -3.22 2.27
CA LEU A 14 3.05 -3.11 2.50
C LEU A 14 2.66 -1.71 3.01
N ILE A 15 3.35 -1.24 4.04
CA ILE A 15 3.05 0.05 4.68
C ILE A 15 3.43 1.22 3.78
N LEU A 16 4.61 1.21 3.16
CA LEU A 16 5.05 2.30 2.27
C LEU A 16 4.08 2.51 1.10
N LEU A 17 3.62 1.42 0.50
CA LEU A 17 2.70 1.50 -0.65
C LEU A 17 1.26 1.73 -0.21
N GLY A 18 0.78 1.03 0.82
CA GLY A 18 -0.59 1.15 1.33
C GLY A 18 -0.87 2.54 1.88
N ASP A 19 -0.04 3.01 2.82
CA ASP A 19 -0.20 4.35 3.40
C ASP A 19 0.12 5.45 2.39
N GLY A 20 0.99 5.18 1.40
CA GLY A 20 1.22 6.10 0.27
C GLY A 20 -0.04 6.37 -0.54
N VAL A 21 -0.88 5.36 -0.78
CA VAL A 21 -2.17 5.52 -1.46
C VAL A 21 -3.17 6.27 -0.57
N VAL A 22 -3.19 5.99 0.73
CA VAL A 22 -4.04 6.74 1.69
C VAL A 22 -3.63 8.22 1.72
N ALA A 23 -2.33 8.50 1.81
CA ALA A 23 -1.76 9.84 1.73
C ALA A 23 -2.13 10.54 0.41
N ASN A 24 -2.14 9.80 -0.70
CA ASN A 24 -2.54 10.33 -2.01
C ASN A 24 -4.00 10.78 -2.07
N VAL A 25 -4.89 10.11 -1.33
CA VAL A 25 -6.33 10.36 -1.37
C VAL A 25 -6.80 11.32 -0.26
N VAL A 26 -6.16 11.28 0.91
CA VAL A 26 -6.61 11.98 2.13
C VAL A 26 -5.89 13.30 2.36
N LEU A 27 -4.62 13.44 1.98
CA LEU A 27 -3.88 14.69 2.19
C LEU A 27 -4.32 15.77 1.21
N SER A 28 -4.46 16.99 1.75
CA SER A 28 -4.73 18.14 0.92
C SER A 28 -3.58 18.53 0.01
N LYS A 29 -3.90 19.14 -1.13
CA LYS A 29 -2.98 19.51 -2.23
C LYS A 29 -2.38 18.30 -2.95
N ASN A 30 -3.07 17.16 -2.93
CA ASN A 30 -2.73 16.01 -3.75
C ASN A 30 -3.62 15.95 -5.01
N LYS A 31 -3.10 15.46 -6.13
CA LYS A 31 -3.89 15.22 -7.36
C LYS A 31 -4.98 14.16 -7.18
N GLY A 32 -4.81 13.24 -6.23
CA GLY A 32 -5.80 12.23 -5.85
C GLY A 32 -6.73 12.66 -4.71
N GLU A 33 -6.58 13.88 -4.18
CA GLU A 33 -7.35 14.39 -3.06
C GLU A 33 -8.85 14.34 -3.34
N GLY A 34 -9.61 13.80 -2.40
CA GLY A 34 -11.07 13.79 -2.47
C GLY A 34 -11.63 12.83 -3.52
N GLY A 35 -10.83 11.85 -4.01
CA GLY A 35 -11.19 10.78 -4.94
C GLY A 35 -12.70 10.59 -5.11
N GLY A 36 -13.24 11.24 -6.14
CA GLY A 36 -14.60 11.78 -6.19
C GLY A 36 -15.70 10.88 -5.62
N GLY A 37 -16.49 11.42 -4.67
CA GLY A 37 -17.88 11.04 -4.41
C GLY A 37 -18.22 9.54 -4.27
N GLY A 38 -17.28 8.70 -3.80
CA GLY A 38 -17.40 7.23 -3.74
C GLY A 38 -16.16 6.49 -4.27
N GLY A 39 -15.32 7.15 -5.07
CA GLY A 39 -14.09 6.62 -5.66
C GLY A 39 -12.90 6.46 -4.71
N ALA A 40 -12.87 7.24 -3.61
CA ALA A 40 -11.77 7.20 -2.65
C ALA A 40 -11.57 5.79 -2.04
N TRP A 41 -12.66 5.09 -1.74
CA TRP A 41 -12.59 3.77 -1.13
C TRP A 41 -12.06 2.71 -2.09
N ILE A 42 -12.47 2.74 -3.37
CA ILE A 42 -11.96 1.78 -4.38
C ILE A 42 -10.47 2.01 -4.66
N VAL A 43 -10.01 3.26 -4.68
CA VAL A 43 -8.58 3.58 -4.88
C VAL A 43 -7.76 3.08 -3.70
N ILE A 44 -8.19 3.33 -2.46
CA ILE A 44 -7.48 2.86 -1.26
C ILE A 44 -7.47 1.32 -1.21
N THR A 45 -8.61 0.67 -1.37
CA THR A 45 -8.69 -0.80 -1.29
C THR A 45 -7.90 -1.50 -2.38
N THR A 46 -7.98 -1.02 -3.63
CA THR A 46 -7.18 -1.56 -4.75
C THR A 46 -5.69 -1.31 -4.52
N GLY A 47 -5.33 -0.12 -4.04
CA GLY A 47 -3.94 0.22 -3.70
C GLY A 47 -3.35 -0.69 -2.62
N TRP A 48 -4.10 -0.95 -1.55
CA TRP A 48 -3.71 -1.89 -0.50
C TRP A 48 -3.62 -3.33 -1.01
N GLY A 49 -4.56 -3.77 -1.85
CA GLY A 49 -4.51 -5.11 -2.45
C GLY A 49 -3.26 -5.32 -3.31
N LEU A 50 -2.86 -4.32 -4.09
CA LEU A 50 -1.61 -4.35 -4.86
C LEU A 50 -0.38 -4.28 -3.96
N ALA A 51 -0.41 -3.49 -2.88
CA ALA A 51 0.69 -3.44 -1.90
C ALA A 51 0.94 -4.81 -1.24
N VAL A 52 -0.12 -5.52 -0.86
CA VAL A 52 -0.03 -6.90 -0.34
C VAL A 52 0.56 -7.83 -1.38
N ALA A 53 0.08 -7.79 -2.63
CA ALA A 53 0.61 -8.64 -3.69
C ALA A 53 2.11 -8.42 -3.89
N MET A 54 2.56 -7.15 -3.93
CA MET A 54 3.97 -6.81 -4.06
C MET A 54 4.82 -7.29 -2.88
N ALA A 55 4.33 -7.16 -1.64
CA ALA A 55 5.02 -7.67 -0.47
C ALA A 55 5.20 -9.20 -0.54
N VAL A 56 4.13 -9.93 -0.86
CA VAL A 56 4.16 -11.40 -1.00
C VAL A 56 5.09 -11.84 -2.12
N TYR A 57 5.05 -11.19 -3.29
CA TYR A 57 5.96 -11.52 -4.38
C TYR A 57 7.41 -11.19 -4.07
N ALA A 58 7.70 -10.19 -3.22
CA ALA A 58 9.06 -9.79 -2.90
C ALA A 58 9.68 -10.58 -1.73
N THR A 59 8.88 -11.08 -0.78
CA THR A 59 9.41 -11.72 0.43
C THR A 59 8.80 -13.08 0.76
N GLY A 60 7.76 -13.53 0.06
CA GLY A 60 7.04 -14.77 0.37
C GLY A 60 7.81 -16.07 0.12
N TRP A 61 9.00 -16.00 -0.50
CA TRP A 61 9.89 -17.15 -0.68
C TRP A 61 10.87 -17.38 0.46
N VAL A 62 10.93 -16.45 1.44
CA VAL A 62 11.94 -16.40 2.51
C VAL A 62 11.53 -17.23 3.72
#